data_AF-A0AAQ0TS06-F1
#
_entry.id   AF-A0AAQ0TS06-F1
#
_cell.length_a   1.000
_cell.length_b   1.000
_cell.length_c   1.000
_cell.angle_alpha   90.00
_cell.angle_beta   90.00
_cell.angle_gamma   90.00
#
_symmetry.space_group_name_H-M   'P 1'
#
loop_
_entity.id
_entity.type
_entity.pdbx_description
1 polymer ?
#
loop_
_entity_poly.entity_id
_entity_poly.type
_entity_poly.pdbx_seq_one_letter_code
_entity_poly.pdbx_strand_id
1 'polypeptide(L)'
;MNRERNDILDRLPRTDGMTVPEGYFDTFAASMMDRLPAKHAEKAPQKRTLWMKIRPYAYMAAMFGGIWLMMWMFGDIAGTTSYKRMADNPVIAKVLASDQVYQYYDTDIDQYDLLEELYEDGYTPASFHIDDQYN
;
A
#
# COMPACT_ATOMS: atom_id res chain seq x y z
N MET A 1 -27.66 66.75 60.51
CA MET A 1 -28.79 67.07 59.62
C MET A 1 -28.76 66.11 58.43
N ASN A 2 -29.43 64.94 58.54
CA ASN A 2 -29.32 63.83 57.56
C ASN A 2 -30.67 63.11 57.32
N ARG A 3 -31.81 63.81 57.44
CA ARG A 3 -33.14 63.21 57.26
C ARG A 3 -33.77 63.45 55.89
N GLU A 4 -33.30 64.45 55.15
CA GLU A 4 -33.94 64.86 53.88
C GLU A 4 -33.48 64.04 52.66
N ARG A 5 -32.31 63.38 52.71
CA ARG A 5 -31.80 62.58 51.58
C ARG A 5 -32.49 61.21 51.42
N ASN A 6 -33.02 60.65 52.50
CA ASN A 6 -33.64 59.31 52.48
C ASN A 6 -35.05 59.35 51.86
N ASP A 7 -35.79 60.45 52.02
CA ASP A 7 -37.17 60.62 51.53
C ASP A 7 -37.25 60.74 50.00
N ILE A 8 -36.17 61.22 49.35
CA ILE A 8 -36.10 61.39 47.89
C ILE A 8 -35.74 60.06 47.21
N LEU A 9 -34.90 59.24 47.86
CA LEU A 9 -34.48 57.93 47.36
C LEU A 9 -35.59 56.88 47.44
N ASP A 10 -36.51 57.00 48.40
CA ASP A 10 -37.68 56.12 48.53
C ASP A 10 -38.83 56.52 47.59
N ARG A 11 -38.84 57.77 47.10
CA ARG A 11 -39.82 58.27 46.10
C ARG A 11 -39.40 58.03 44.65
N LEU A 12 -38.15 57.68 44.41
CA LEU A 12 -37.70 57.29 43.09
C LEU A 12 -38.10 55.83 42.85
N PRO A 13 -38.85 55.49 41.79
CA PRO A 13 -39.05 54.10 41.44
C PRO A 13 -37.66 53.50 41.19
N ARG A 14 -37.26 52.52 42.00
CA ARG A 14 -36.03 51.72 41.80
C ARG A 14 -36.17 50.78 40.60
N THR A 15 -36.74 51.29 39.52
CA THR A 15 -36.74 50.72 38.18
C THR A 15 -35.46 51.16 37.49
N ASP A 16 -34.31 50.88 38.12
CA ASP A 16 -32.96 51.27 37.68
C ASP A 16 -32.50 50.50 36.42
N GLY A 17 -33.45 49.97 35.63
CA GLY A 17 -33.18 49.01 34.55
C GLY A 17 -32.57 47.68 35.01
N MET A 18 -32.19 47.56 36.29
CA MET A 18 -31.55 46.40 36.90
C MET A 18 -32.55 45.37 37.43
N THR A 19 -33.85 45.68 37.44
CA THR A 19 -34.91 44.75 37.85
C THR A 19 -35.51 44.07 36.63
N VAL A 20 -35.34 42.76 36.59
CA VAL A 20 -35.86 41.91 35.52
C VAL A 20 -37.39 41.80 35.66
N PRO A 21 -38.16 41.87 34.56
CA PRO A 21 -39.60 41.64 34.60
C PRO A 21 -39.94 40.27 35.21
N GLU A 22 -41.03 40.21 35.99
CA GLU A 22 -41.56 38.96 36.52
C GLU A 22 -41.79 37.95 35.38
N GLY A 23 -41.19 36.75 35.50
CA GLY A 23 -41.30 35.68 34.50
C GLY A 23 -40.37 35.79 33.27
N TYR A 24 -39.43 36.74 33.21
CA TYR A 24 -38.44 36.81 32.12
C TYR A 24 -37.62 35.52 31.98
N PHE A 25 -37.15 34.96 33.11
CA PHE A 25 -36.34 33.75 33.09
C PHE A 25 -37.12 32.49 32.73
N ASP A 26 -38.45 32.49 32.89
CA ASP A 26 -39.32 31.36 32.51
C ASP A 26 -39.37 31.21 30.98
N THR A 27 -39.34 32.33 30.25
CA THR A 27 -39.39 32.36 28.77
C THR A 27 -38.02 32.54 28.12
N PHE A 28 -36.99 32.87 28.91
CA PHE A 28 -35.63 33.11 28.42
C PHE A 28 -35.02 31.87 27.77
N ALA A 29 -35.14 30.70 28.41
CA ALA A 29 -34.59 29.45 27.88
C ALA A 29 -35.22 29.05 26.54
N ALA A 30 -36.54 29.21 26.40
CA ALA A 30 -37.25 28.98 25.14
C ALA A 30 -36.80 29.96 24.05
N SER A 31 -36.74 31.25 24.38
CA SER A 31 -36.28 32.30 23.47
C SER A 31 -34.81 32.11 23.04
N MET A 32 -33.96 31.59 23.93
CA MET A 32 -32.55 31.29 23.66
C MET A 32 -32.41 30.12 22.68
N MET A 33 -33.21 29.07 22.84
CA MET A 33 -33.21 27.92 21.93
C MET A 33 -33.73 28.29 20.54
N ASP A 34 -34.80 29.11 20.46
CA ASP A 34 -35.33 29.60 19.18
C ASP A 34 -34.37 30.52 18.44
N ARG A 35 -33.53 31.27 19.17
CA ARG A 35 -32.48 32.12 18.61
C ARG A 35 -31.20 31.36 18.28
N LEU A 36 -31.08 30.10 18.70
CA LEU A 36 -29.92 29.30 18.35
C LEU A 36 -30.01 29.01 16.85
N PRO A 37 -29.05 29.46 16.03
CA PRO A 37 -29.06 29.13 14.61
C PRO A 37 -29.09 27.62 14.50
N ALA A 38 -29.97 27.08 13.66
CA ALA A 38 -30.04 25.65 13.41
C ALA A 38 -28.62 25.16 13.19
N LYS A 39 -28.11 24.32 14.12
CA LYS A 39 -26.76 23.78 14.04
C LYS A 39 -26.64 23.24 12.64
N HIS A 40 -25.76 23.86 11.84
CA HIS A 40 -25.50 23.43 10.48
C HIS A 40 -25.19 21.96 10.62
N ALA A 41 -26.15 21.10 10.21
CA ALA A 41 -26.00 19.67 10.38
C ALA A 41 -24.68 19.37 9.70
N GLU A 42 -23.65 19.03 10.48
CA GLU A 42 -22.35 18.63 9.95
C GLU A 42 -22.69 17.65 8.86
N LYS A 43 -22.42 18.03 7.60
CA LYS A 43 -22.78 17.22 6.44
C LYS A 43 -22.34 15.81 6.79
N ALA A 44 -23.31 14.93 7.03
CA ALA A 44 -23.05 13.58 7.48
C ALA A 44 -21.92 13.06 6.61
N PRO A 45 -20.83 12.51 7.18
CA PRO A 45 -19.60 12.24 6.44
C PRO A 45 -20.00 11.50 5.18
N GLN A 46 -19.82 12.15 4.01
CA GLN A 46 -20.30 11.61 2.76
C GLN A 46 -19.79 10.17 2.69
N LYS A 47 -20.74 9.22 2.63
CA LYS A 47 -20.41 7.79 2.60
C LYS A 47 -19.48 7.62 1.42
N ARG A 48 -18.19 7.43 1.69
CA ARG A 48 -17.15 7.28 0.66
C ARG A 48 -17.64 6.17 -0.26
N THR A 49 -17.98 6.53 -1.49
CA THR A 49 -18.54 5.56 -2.43
C THR A 49 -17.48 4.48 -2.64
N LEU A 50 -17.91 3.21 -2.77
CA LEU A 50 -16.99 2.08 -2.94
C LEU A 50 -16.01 2.31 -4.11
N TRP A 51 -16.44 3.06 -5.12
CA TRP A 51 -15.61 3.56 -6.23
C TRP A 51 -14.40 4.39 -5.83
N MET A 52 -14.50 5.24 -4.80
CA MET A 52 -13.33 5.99 -4.29
C MET A 52 -12.31 5.06 -3.65
N LYS A 53 -12.75 3.95 -3.05
CA LYS A 53 -11.83 2.93 -2.50
C LYS A 53 -11.21 2.09 -3.61
N ILE A 54 -11.95 1.77 -4.67
CA ILE A 54 -11.50 0.87 -5.76
C ILE A 54 -10.54 1.57 -6.73
N ARG A 55 -10.68 2.89 -6.95
CA ARG A 55 -9.79 3.69 -7.81
C ARG A 55 -8.28 3.41 -7.64
N PRO A 56 -7.70 3.48 -6.42
CA PRO A 56 -6.28 3.19 -6.22
C PRO A 56 -5.92 1.73 -6.50
N TYR A 57 -6.78 0.77 -6.14
CA TYR A 57 -6.52 -0.65 -6.40
C TYR A 57 -6.55 -0.98 -7.90
N ALA A 58 -7.39 -0.30 -8.69
CA ALA A 58 -7.41 -0.48 -10.14
C ALA A 58 -6.07 -0.09 -10.79
N TYR A 59 -5.44 0.99 -10.32
CA TYR A 59 -4.10 1.38 -10.79
C TYR A 59 -3.03 0.35 -10.39
N MET A 60 -3.05 -0.12 -9.15
CA MET A 60 -2.13 -1.18 -8.69
C MET A 60 -2.32 -2.47 -9.50
N ALA A 61 -3.58 -2.90 -9.70
CA ALA A 61 -3.92 -4.08 -10.49
C ALA A 61 -3.44 -3.94 -11.94
N ALA A 62 -3.50 -2.75 -12.54
CA ALA A 62 -2.97 -2.51 -13.88
C ALA A 62 -1.44 -2.62 -13.94
N MET A 63 -0.72 -2.12 -12.93
CA MET A 63 0.74 -2.27 -12.85
C MET A 63 1.15 -3.74 -12.68
N PHE A 64 0.54 -4.46 -11.74
CA PHE A 64 0.76 -5.89 -11.54
C PHE A 64 0.37 -6.71 -12.78
N GLY A 65 -0.77 -6.39 -13.38
CA GLY A 65 -1.27 -7.04 -14.59
C GLY A 65 -0.36 -6.81 -15.79
N GLY A 66 0.21 -5.63 -15.95
CA GLY A 66 1.15 -5.33 -17.04
C GLY A 66 2.45 -6.14 -16.93
N ILE A 67 3.04 -6.21 -15.75
CA ILE A 67 4.26 -6.99 -15.50
C ILE A 67 3.97 -8.49 -15.64
N TRP A 68 2.86 -8.96 -15.08
CA TRP A 68 2.42 -10.35 -15.19
C TRP A 68 2.15 -10.75 -16.64
N LEU A 69 1.48 -9.88 -17.41
CA LEU A 69 1.18 -10.12 -18.81
C LEU A 69 2.46 -10.15 -19.65
N MET A 70 3.44 -9.29 -19.37
CA MET A 70 4.75 -9.39 -20.02
C MET A 70 5.44 -10.72 -19.68
N MET A 71 5.54 -11.08 -18.40
CA MET A 71 6.11 -12.36 -17.99
C MET A 71 5.40 -13.55 -18.66
N TRP A 72 4.08 -13.54 -18.70
CA TRP A 72 3.26 -14.57 -19.30
C TRP A 72 3.41 -14.63 -20.82
N MET A 73 3.42 -13.47 -21.49
CA MET A 73 3.60 -13.37 -22.93
C MET A 73 5.01 -13.80 -23.35
N PHE A 74 6.06 -13.38 -22.63
CA PHE A 74 7.42 -13.85 -22.87
C PHE A 74 7.55 -15.34 -22.54
N GLY A 75 6.95 -15.82 -21.46
CA GLY A 75 6.98 -17.24 -21.09
C GLY A 75 6.25 -18.15 -22.08
N ASP A 76 5.09 -17.73 -22.58
CA ASP A 76 4.29 -18.52 -23.52
C ASP A 76 4.84 -18.43 -24.95
N ILE A 77 5.23 -17.24 -25.40
CA ILE A 77 5.80 -17.04 -26.75
C ILE A 77 7.25 -17.56 -26.82
N ALA A 78 8.12 -17.18 -25.89
CA ALA A 78 9.54 -17.58 -25.92
C ALA A 78 9.74 -19.00 -25.37
N GLY A 79 8.95 -19.42 -24.38
CA GLY A 79 9.04 -20.76 -23.83
C GLY A 79 8.35 -21.79 -24.74
N THR A 80 7.03 -21.78 -24.80
CA THR A 80 6.25 -22.89 -25.38
C THR A 80 6.60 -23.19 -26.85
N THR A 81 7.02 -22.20 -27.62
CA THR A 81 7.38 -22.39 -29.03
C THR A 81 8.85 -22.78 -29.24
N SER A 82 9.76 -22.33 -28.37
CA SER A 82 11.21 -22.47 -28.60
C SER A 82 11.82 -23.69 -27.90
N TYR A 83 11.55 -23.90 -26.59
CA TYR A 83 12.12 -25.06 -25.88
C TYR A 83 11.50 -26.37 -26.38
N LYS A 84 10.19 -26.35 -26.67
CA LYS A 84 9.43 -27.55 -27.04
C LYS A 84 9.82 -28.05 -28.43
N ARG A 85 10.08 -27.12 -29.36
CA ARG A 85 10.56 -27.46 -30.71
C ARG A 85 12.01 -27.90 -30.76
N MET A 86 12.86 -27.46 -29.83
CA MET A 86 14.25 -27.93 -29.75
C MET A 86 14.33 -29.36 -29.19
N ALA A 87 13.58 -29.65 -28.12
CA ALA A 87 13.57 -30.98 -27.49
C ALA A 87 12.90 -32.05 -28.37
N ASP A 88 11.85 -31.70 -29.12
CA ASP A 88 11.13 -32.65 -29.99
C ASP A 88 11.78 -32.81 -31.38
N ASN A 89 12.85 -32.06 -31.71
CA ASN A 89 13.49 -32.16 -33.02
C ASN A 89 14.55 -33.28 -33.05
N PRO A 90 14.33 -34.36 -33.81
CA PRO A 90 15.24 -35.50 -33.87
C PRO A 90 16.60 -35.15 -34.49
N VAL A 91 16.72 -34.04 -35.23
CA VAL A 91 17.99 -33.57 -35.79
C VAL A 91 18.90 -33.02 -34.70
N ILE A 92 18.37 -32.18 -33.80
CA ILE A 92 19.14 -31.56 -32.72
C ILE A 92 19.56 -32.63 -31.69
N ALA A 93 18.66 -33.55 -31.34
CA ALA A 93 18.97 -34.67 -30.46
C ALA A 93 20.09 -35.58 -31.02
N LYS A 94 20.10 -35.82 -32.35
CA LYS A 94 21.16 -36.61 -33.00
C LYS A 94 22.51 -35.88 -33.00
N VAL A 95 22.51 -34.57 -33.17
CA VAL A 95 23.73 -33.77 -33.11
C VAL A 95 24.28 -33.78 -31.68
N LEU A 96 23.45 -33.51 -30.67
CA LEU A 96 23.81 -33.57 -29.24
C LEU A 96 24.35 -34.93 -28.79
N ALA A 97 23.79 -36.02 -29.32
CA ALA A 97 24.26 -37.38 -29.03
C ALA A 97 25.53 -37.78 -29.82
N SER A 98 25.96 -36.95 -30.78
CA SER A 98 27.16 -37.20 -31.57
C SER A 98 28.37 -36.50 -30.96
N ASP A 99 29.52 -37.15 -31.05
CA ASP A 99 30.82 -36.67 -30.57
C ASP A 99 31.30 -35.36 -31.23
N GLN A 100 30.58 -34.88 -32.25
CA GLN A 100 30.88 -33.66 -32.99
C GLN A 100 30.60 -32.38 -32.21
N VAL A 101 29.76 -32.46 -31.19
CA VAL A 101 29.37 -31.31 -30.35
C VAL A 101 30.57 -30.81 -29.54
N TYR A 102 31.36 -31.74 -29.01
CA TYR A 102 32.56 -31.42 -28.24
C TYR A 102 33.68 -30.78 -29.08
N GLN A 103 33.63 -30.91 -30.42
CA GLN A 103 34.61 -30.26 -31.29
C GLN A 103 34.31 -28.78 -31.59
N TYR A 104 33.09 -28.32 -31.30
CA TYR A 104 32.68 -26.93 -31.52
C TYR A 104 32.68 -26.08 -30.24
N TYR A 105 32.71 -26.72 -29.07
CA TYR A 105 33.00 -26.02 -27.83
C TYR A 105 34.52 -25.88 -27.71
N ASP A 106 34.98 -24.64 -27.79
CA ASP A 106 36.37 -24.28 -27.52
C ASP A 106 36.66 -24.69 -26.07
N THR A 107 37.54 -25.68 -25.87
CA THR A 107 37.89 -26.20 -24.53
C THR A 107 38.76 -25.24 -23.73
N ASP A 108 39.04 -24.05 -24.28
CA ASP A 108 39.77 -22.95 -23.65
C ASP A 108 38.92 -22.21 -22.60
N ILE A 109 38.06 -22.93 -21.86
CA ILE A 109 37.53 -22.39 -20.61
C ILE A 109 38.67 -22.52 -19.59
N ASP A 110 39.17 -21.39 -19.12
CA ASP A 110 40.22 -21.38 -18.11
C ASP A 110 39.75 -22.15 -16.88
N GLN A 111 40.52 -23.16 -16.47
CA GLN A 111 40.18 -24.02 -15.33
C GLN A 111 39.97 -23.23 -14.04
N TYR A 112 40.59 -22.05 -13.94
CA TYR A 112 40.41 -21.12 -12.84
C TYR A 112 39.00 -20.51 -12.81
N ASP A 113 38.47 -20.10 -13.96
CA ASP A 113 37.11 -19.54 -14.08
C ASP A 113 36.06 -20.59 -13.72
N LEU A 114 36.25 -21.84 -14.16
CA LEU A 114 35.39 -22.96 -13.78
C LEU A 114 35.45 -23.24 -12.27
N LEU A 115 36.64 -23.17 -11.67
CA LEU A 115 36.80 -23.39 -10.24
C LEU A 115 36.16 -22.28 -9.42
N GLU A 116 36.25 -21.03 -9.90
CA GLU A 116 35.65 -19.85 -9.29
C GLU A 116 34.12 -19.93 -9.36
N GLU A 117 33.54 -20.27 -10.52
CA GLU A 117 32.09 -20.46 -10.68
C GLU A 117 31.57 -21.59 -9.78
N LEU A 118 32.28 -22.72 -9.72
CA LEU A 118 31.93 -23.83 -8.82
C LEU A 118 31.99 -23.39 -7.35
N TYR A 119 32.99 -22.60 -6.96
CA TYR A 119 33.09 -22.08 -5.61
C TYR A 119 31.97 -21.07 -5.28
N GLU A 120 31.59 -20.22 -6.23
CA GLU A 120 30.45 -19.29 -6.11
C GLU A 120 29.10 -20.02 -5.99
N ASP A 121 28.92 -21.13 -6.70
CA ASP A 121 27.74 -22.01 -6.59
C ASP A 121 27.76 -22.87 -5.30
N GLY A 122 28.79 -22.70 -4.46
CA GLY A 122 28.92 -23.33 -3.15
C GLY A 122 29.58 -24.71 -3.16
N TYR A 123 30.16 -25.13 -4.30
CA TYR A 123 30.90 -26.39 -4.41
C TYR A 123 32.28 -26.27 -3.76
N THR A 124 32.51 -27.04 -2.69
CA THR A 124 33.81 -27.09 -2.02
C THR A 124 34.54 -28.40 -2.37
N PRO A 125 35.80 -28.33 -2.86
CA PRO A 125 36.58 -29.53 -3.20
C PRO A 125 36.82 -30.46 -2.01
N ALA A 126 36.73 -29.94 -0.78
CA ALA A 126 36.89 -30.70 0.47
C ALA A 126 35.77 -31.73 0.73
N SER A 127 34.67 -31.69 -0.03
CA SER A 127 33.60 -32.69 0.05
C SER A 127 33.90 -33.98 -0.71
N PHE A 128 34.94 -34.01 -1.56
CA PHE A 128 35.51 -35.24 -2.10
C PHE A 128 36.44 -35.87 -1.05
N HIS A 129 35.83 -36.59 -0.11
CA HIS A 129 36.55 -37.63 0.61
C HIS A 129 36.97 -38.70 -0.41
N ILE A 130 38.25 -38.69 -0.79
CA ILE A 130 38.89 -39.90 -1.30
C ILE A 130 38.96 -40.82 -0.09
N ASP A 131 38.02 -41.76 0.00
CA ASP A 131 38.25 -42.95 0.81
C ASP A 131 39.49 -43.61 0.19
N ASP A 132 40.64 -43.48 0.85
CA ASP A 132 41.86 -44.22 0.54
C ASP A 132 41.57 -45.73 0.72
N GLN A 133 41.00 -46.33 -0.32
CA GLN A 133 40.74 -47.75 -0.45
C GLN A 133 41.88 -48.41 -1.25
N TYR A 134 43.14 -48.23 -0.88
CA TYR A 134 44.20 -49.19 -1.22
C TYR A 134 45.36 -49.13 -0.20
N ASN A 135 45.50 -50.20 0.56
CA ASN A 135 46.78 -50.68 1.10
C ASN A 135 47.44 -51.59 0.07
#